data_AF-A0A3Q0RGP0-F1
#
_entry.id   AF-A0A3Q0RGP0-F1
#
_cell.length_a   1.000
_cell.length_b   1.000
_cell.length_c   1.000
_cell.angle_alpha   90.00
_cell.angle_beta   90.00
_cell.angle_gamma   90.00
#
_symmetry.space_group_name_H-M   'P 1'
#
loop_
_entity.id
_entity.type
_entity.pdbx_description
1 polymer ?
#
loop_
_entity_poly.entity_id
_entity_poly.type
_entity_poly.pdbx_seq_one_letter_code
_entity_poly.pdbx_strand_id
1 'polypeptide(L)'
;MSSLEQISCRHTTKKPLRKKWTVAASCTEDEELKQLLKLYKSNKIRTTKYSLLSFLPKNIFEQLHRFANVYFIFLAVLNFVPVVEAFQPDIALVPVILVLSVTAIKDVWEDYRRFKSDHLINGLFCLWWVFTQKNYIDQCWKNVRVGDFVRLSCNEIIPADMLLLYSSDPHGVCYIETANLDGETNLKQRQVVSDLPLQFIPESFHSRIECENPNNDLSRFRGYMEHSNGVRVGLHSNNLLLRSCTIRNTETVIGIVVYAGHETKAMMNNSGPRYKRSKLEKHLNTDILWCVVLLVIMCLTSAVGHGLWLSKLEDPIFQVDGETSPALAGFYIFWTIVIVLQVLIPISLYVSIEIVKLGQIYFIHNDLSLYNEELDSRIQCRALNITEDLGQIQYLFSDKTGTLTENKMVFRRCSIYGVEYPHEENANRLTEDVIAIALHMTSSHLEQGHNARLLFVDFSCAINTILPARLTVKLLDIGLLLTPCCWIRDFLSHCVQRVRVVAHLSTPLSNTTDSPQGCVLSPVLFTLTMFPLPRYRCSCHCWCRFQ
;
A
#
# COMPACT_ATOMS: atom_id res chain seq x y z
N MET A 1 -29.59 -68.65 -18.19
CA MET A 1 -30.39 -68.40 -16.97
C MET A 1 -29.40 -67.99 -15.89
N SER A 2 -29.02 -66.71 -15.86
CA SER A 2 -29.66 -65.61 -15.12
C SER A 2 -28.96 -65.38 -13.78
N SER A 3 -28.01 -64.45 -13.77
CA SER A 3 -27.51 -63.82 -12.56
C SER A 3 -27.28 -62.34 -12.85
N LEU A 4 -28.11 -61.52 -12.22
CA LEU A 4 -28.13 -60.07 -12.28
C LEU A 4 -26.80 -59.48 -11.78
N GLU A 5 -26.12 -58.69 -12.62
CA GLU A 5 -25.10 -57.75 -12.16
C GLU A 5 -25.78 -56.48 -11.65
N GLN A 6 -25.69 -56.27 -10.33
CA GLN A 6 -26.04 -55.01 -9.68
C GLN A 6 -25.07 -53.90 -10.14
N ILE A 7 -25.58 -52.98 -10.95
CA ILE A 7 -24.94 -51.71 -11.27
C ILE A 7 -24.95 -50.86 -9.99
N SER A 8 -23.81 -50.83 -9.29
CA SER A 8 -23.55 -49.90 -8.19
C SER A 8 -23.51 -48.47 -8.72
N CYS A 9 -24.54 -47.68 -8.41
CA CYS A 9 -24.57 -46.24 -8.57
C CYS A 9 -23.43 -45.59 -7.76
N ARG A 10 -22.25 -45.44 -8.38
CA ARG A 10 -21.26 -44.48 -7.90
C ARG A 10 -21.82 -43.08 -8.12
N HIS A 11 -22.32 -42.48 -7.05
CA HIS A 11 -22.42 -41.03 -6.91
C HIS A 11 -21.02 -40.44 -7.11
N THR A 12 -20.67 -40.14 -8.37
CA THR A 12 -19.59 -39.23 -8.68
C THR A 12 -20.04 -37.86 -8.21
N THR A 13 -19.60 -37.49 -7.01
CA THR A 13 -19.55 -36.09 -6.57
C THR A 13 -18.76 -35.33 -7.62
N LYS A 14 -19.48 -34.67 -8.54
CA LYS A 14 -18.89 -33.72 -9.48
C LYS A 14 -18.14 -32.70 -8.64
N LYS A 15 -16.80 -32.77 -8.65
CA LYS A 15 -15.96 -31.64 -8.24
C LYS A 15 -16.51 -30.41 -8.97
N PRO A 16 -16.89 -29.33 -8.30
CA PRO A 16 -17.41 -28.16 -9.00
C PRO A 16 -16.31 -27.70 -9.95
N LEU A 17 -16.59 -27.71 -11.26
CA LEU A 17 -15.76 -26.99 -12.22
C LEU A 17 -15.52 -25.60 -11.65
N ARG A 18 -14.25 -25.18 -11.52
CA ARG A 18 -13.89 -23.83 -11.08
C ARG A 18 -14.69 -22.84 -11.93
N LYS A 19 -15.74 -22.25 -11.36
CA LYS A 19 -16.53 -21.21 -12.02
C LYS A 19 -15.56 -20.09 -12.40
N LYS A 20 -15.53 -19.72 -13.68
CA LYS A 20 -14.75 -18.59 -14.16
C LYS A 20 -15.29 -17.30 -13.53
N TRP A 21 -14.42 -16.36 -13.17
CA TRP A 21 -14.84 -15.08 -12.62
C TRP A 21 -15.59 -14.30 -13.69
N THR A 22 -16.86 -14.00 -13.45
CA THR A 22 -17.75 -13.38 -14.43
C THR A 22 -18.35 -12.12 -13.83
N VAL A 23 -18.24 -11.01 -14.54
CA VAL A 23 -18.78 -9.71 -14.14
C VAL A 23 -19.72 -9.21 -15.22
N ALA A 24 -20.80 -8.57 -14.81
CA ALA A 24 -21.67 -7.81 -15.69
C ALA A 24 -22.28 -6.64 -14.91
N ALA A 25 -22.98 -5.76 -15.62
CA ALA A 25 -23.69 -4.66 -15.00
C ALA A 25 -24.63 -5.16 -13.89
N SER A 26 -24.68 -4.45 -12.76
CA SER A 26 -25.57 -4.79 -11.64
C SER A 26 -27.07 -4.86 -12.02
N CYS A 27 -27.46 -4.27 -13.16
CA CYS A 27 -28.82 -4.28 -13.69
C CYS A 27 -29.13 -5.39 -14.71
N THR A 28 -28.22 -6.32 -15.00
CA THR A 28 -28.43 -7.34 -16.06
C THR A 28 -29.72 -8.13 -15.84
N GLU A 29 -30.49 -8.36 -16.91
CA GLU A 29 -31.77 -9.10 -16.84
C GLU A 29 -31.58 -10.59 -16.53
N ASP A 30 -30.40 -11.14 -16.81
CA ASP A 30 -29.99 -12.51 -16.50
C ASP A 30 -29.96 -12.79 -14.98
N GLU A 31 -30.90 -13.60 -14.51
CA GLU A 31 -31.04 -13.97 -13.11
C GLU A 31 -29.89 -14.84 -12.60
N GLU A 32 -29.26 -15.67 -13.43
CA GLU A 32 -28.10 -16.47 -13.01
C GLU A 32 -26.92 -15.56 -12.68
N LEU A 33 -26.71 -14.54 -13.51
CA LEU A 33 -25.63 -13.58 -13.38
C LEU A 33 -25.85 -12.66 -12.19
N LYS A 34 -27.08 -12.19 -11.97
CA LYS A 34 -27.47 -11.47 -10.74
C LYS A 34 -27.20 -12.28 -9.47
N GLN A 35 -27.56 -13.56 -9.47
CA GLN A 35 -27.29 -14.44 -8.32
C GLN A 35 -25.78 -14.63 -8.11
N LEU A 36 -25.01 -14.77 -9.19
CA LEU A 36 -23.56 -14.89 -9.13
C LEU A 36 -22.91 -13.61 -8.57
N LEU A 37 -23.33 -12.42 -9.01
CA LEU A 37 -22.84 -11.14 -8.47
C LEU A 37 -23.16 -10.97 -6.98
N LYS A 38 -24.32 -11.47 -6.52
CA LYS A 38 -24.70 -11.47 -5.09
C LYS A 38 -23.83 -12.39 -4.23
N LEU A 39 -23.17 -13.40 -4.81
CA LEU A 39 -22.24 -14.29 -4.10
C LEU A 39 -20.86 -13.65 -3.89
N TYR A 40 -20.51 -12.63 -4.66
CA TYR A 40 -19.24 -11.92 -4.50
C TYR A 40 -19.20 -11.10 -3.22
N LYS A 41 -17.99 -10.92 -2.69
CA LYS A 41 -17.79 -10.22 -1.42
C LYS A 41 -18.09 -8.73 -1.59
N SER A 42 -18.59 -8.13 -0.51
CA SER A 42 -18.74 -6.67 -0.40
C SER A 42 -17.36 -6.00 -0.37
N ASN A 43 -17.30 -4.74 -0.82
CA ASN A 43 -16.08 -3.93 -0.77
C ASN A 43 -15.68 -3.47 0.65
N LYS A 44 -16.38 -3.94 1.70
CA LYS A 44 -16.02 -3.70 3.09
C LYS A 44 -14.68 -4.36 3.43
N ILE A 45 -13.75 -3.56 3.95
CA ILE A 45 -12.47 -4.04 4.48
C ILE A 45 -12.58 -4.25 5.98
N ARG A 46 -11.98 -5.35 6.46
CA ARG A 46 -11.76 -5.60 7.88
C ARG A 46 -10.34 -6.09 8.10
N THR A 47 -9.55 -5.29 8.81
CA THR A 47 -8.19 -5.61 9.24
C THR A 47 -8.10 -5.96 10.73
N THR A 48 -9.22 -5.87 11.47
CA THR A 48 -9.30 -6.30 12.87
C THR A 48 -9.13 -7.81 13.01
N LYS A 49 -8.32 -8.21 14.00
CA LYS A 49 -8.04 -9.63 14.29
C LYS A 49 -9.16 -10.28 15.09
N TYR A 50 -9.78 -9.50 15.98
CA TYR A 50 -10.72 -10.02 16.95
C TYR A 50 -12.16 -9.60 16.62
N SER A 51 -13.13 -10.45 16.95
CA SER A 51 -14.51 -10.06 17.19
C SER A 51 -14.77 -10.01 18.69
N LEU A 52 -15.87 -9.37 19.12
CA LEU A 52 -16.22 -9.30 20.55
C LEU A 52 -16.22 -10.68 21.22
N LEU A 53 -16.76 -11.70 20.54
CA LEU A 53 -16.82 -13.08 21.05
C LEU A 53 -15.52 -13.86 20.83
N SER A 54 -14.77 -13.57 19.76
CA SER A 54 -13.53 -14.30 19.46
C SER A 54 -12.32 -13.69 20.15
N PHE A 55 -12.44 -12.55 20.84
CA PHE A 55 -11.32 -11.86 21.46
C PHE A 55 -10.66 -12.75 22.51
N LEU A 56 -11.40 -13.14 23.55
CA LEU A 56 -10.87 -13.91 24.65
C LEU A 56 -10.18 -15.23 24.21
N PRO A 57 -10.83 -16.14 23.45
CA PRO A 57 -10.21 -17.41 23.09
C PRO A 57 -8.99 -17.24 22.17
N LYS A 58 -9.05 -16.33 21.18
CA LYS A 58 -7.91 -16.10 20.28
C LYS A 58 -6.77 -15.38 20.98
N ASN A 59 -7.07 -14.40 21.83
CA ASN A 59 -6.06 -13.65 22.56
C ASN A 59 -5.32 -14.55 23.55
N ILE A 60 -6.03 -15.38 24.32
CA ILE A 60 -5.39 -16.38 25.18
C ILE A 60 -4.54 -17.34 24.36
N PHE A 61 -5.04 -17.84 23.22
CA PHE A 61 -4.26 -18.72 22.35
C PHE A 61 -2.98 -18.05 21.85
N GLU A 62 -3.03 -16.78 21.41
CA GLU A 62 -1.85 -16.00 21.02
C GLU A 62 -0.90 -15.76 22.20
N GLN A 63 -1.42 -15.50 23.40
CA GLN A 63 -0.61 -15.35 24.62
C GLN A 63 0.08 -16.66 25.02
N LEU A 64 -0.56 -17.82 24.83
CA LEU A 64 0.03 -19.14 25.10
C LEU A 64 1.11 -19.54 24.10
N HIS A 65 1.19 -18.87 22.93
CA HIS A 65 2.33 -19.06 22.02
C HIS A 65 3.61 -18.39 22.52
N ARG A 66 3.55 -17.63 23.62
CA ARG A 66 4.73 -17.10 24.32
C ARG A 66 5.16 -18.13 25.36
N PHE A 67 6.34 -18.72 25.18
CA PHE A 67 6.87 -19.76 26.08
C PHE A 67 6.86 -19.37 27.56
N ALA A 68 7.13 -18.11 27.88
CA ALA A 68 7.10 -17.63 29.26
C ALA A 68 5.72 -17.68 29.91
N ASN A 69 4.66 -17.36 29.16
CA ASN A 69 3.29 -17.46 29.67
C ASN A 69 2.93 -18.91 29.97
N VAL A 70 3.37 -19.86 29.12
CA VAL A 70 3.21 -21.29 29.37
C VAL A 70 3.92 -21.72 30.66
N TYR A 71 5.16 -21.24 30.86
CA TYR A 71 5.93 -21.52 32.08
C TYR A 71 5.24 -21.00 33.35
N PHE A 72 4.75 -19.75 33.35
CA PHE A 72 4.08 -19.20 34.54
C PHE A 72 2.73 -19.85 34.83
N ILE A 73 1.96 -20.19 33.79
CA ILE A 73 0.72 -20.95 33.95
C ILE A 73 1.01 -22.35 34.49
N PHE A 74 2.07 -23.01 33.99
CA PHE A 74 2.51 -24.31 34.50
C PHE A 74 2.82 -24.25 36.00
N LEU A 75 3.58 -23.26 36.46
CA LEU A 75 3.88 -23.08 37.88
C LEU A 75 2.64 -22.75 38.73
N ALA A 76 1.74 -21.92 38.20
CA ALA A 76 0.49 -21.62 38.90
C ALA A 76 -0.35 -22.89 39.08
N VAL A 77 -0.52 -23.70 38.03
CA VAL A 77 -1.23 -24.98 38.08
C VAL A 77 -0.52 -25.97 39.00
N LEU A 78 0.81 -26.00 39.01
CA LEU A 78 1.58 -26.88 39.90
C LEU A 78 1.35 -26.55 41.38
N ASN A 79 1.20 -25.27 41.74
CA ASN A 79 0.87 -24.85 43.11
C ASN A 79 -0.50 -25.34 43.59
N PHE A 80 -1.45 -25.61 42.68
CA PHE A 80 -2.76 -26.19 43.06
C PHE A 80 -2.69 -27.67 43.45
N VAL A 81 -1.53 -28.34 43.29
CA VAL A 81 -1.35 -29.73 43.68
C VAL A 81 -0.98 -29.78 45.17
N PRO A 82 -1.86 -30.27 46.07
CA PRO A 82 -1.67 -30.14 47.52
C PRO A 82 -0.41 -30.83 48.07
N VAL A 83 0.09 -31.83 47.34
CA VAL A 83 1.25 -32.64 47.75
C VAL A 83 2.58 -31.92 47.56
N VAL A 84 2.62 -30.93 46.66
CA VAL A 84 3.83 -30.17 46.31
C VAL A 84 3.66 -28.67 46.54
N GLU A 85 2.52 -28.26 47.09
CA GLU A 85 2.19 -26.87 47.42
C GLU A 85 3.26 -26.24 48.32
N ALA A 86 3.81 -25.11 47.88
CA ALA A 86 4.77 -24.32 48.67
C ALA A 86 4.23 -22.95 49.07
N PHE A 87 3.31 -22.39 48.28
CA PHE A 87 2.65 -21.11 48.52
C PHE A 87 1.13 -21.27 48.38
N GLN A 88 0.38 -20.36 49.01
CA GLN A 88 -1.08 -20.32 48.84
C GLN A 88 -1.44 -20.17 47.34
N PRO A 89 -2.22 -21.11 46.75
CA PRO A 89 -2.50 -21.15 45.31
C PRO A 89 -3.15 -19.87 44.79
N ASP A 90 -4.03 -19.27 45.60
CA ASP A 90 -4.74 -18.04 45.26
C ASP A 90 -3.78 -16.86 45.03
N ILE A 91 -2.72 -16.76 45.85
CA ILE A 91 -1.73 -15.69 45.75
C ILE A 91 -0.81 -15.91 44.55
N ALA A 92 -0.43 -17.17 44.28
CA ALA A 92 0.43 -17.54 43.15
C ALA A 92 -0.19 -17.20 41.78
N LEU A 93 -1.52 -17.17 41.69
CA LEU A 93 -2.24 -16.85 40.45
C LEU A 93 -2.27 -15.34 40.13
N VAL A 94 -2.19 -14.47 41.14
CA VAL A 94 -2.34 -13.00 40.99
C VAL A 94 -1.36 -12.41 39.96
N PRO A 95 -0.04 -12.70 40.01
CA PRO A 95 0.91 -12.16 39.03
C PRO A 95 0.64 -12.63 37.60
N VAL A 96 0.22 -13.89 37.43
CA VAL A 96 -0.09 -14.47 36.12
C VAL A 96 -1.30 -13.77 35.51
N ILE A 97 -2.39 -13.60 36.27
CA ILE A 97 -3.58 -12.88 35.83
C ILE A 97 -3.21 -11.45 35.43
N LEU A 98 -2.38 -10.76 36.22
CA LEU A 98 -1.95 -9.40 35.94
C LEU A 98 -1.19 -9.29 34.61
N VAL A 99 -0.25 -10.21 34.33
CA VAL A 99 0.49 -10.25 33.06
C VAL A 99 -0.45 -10.47 31.87
N LEU A 100 -1.32 -11.47 31.96
CA LEU A 100 -2.27 -11.81 30.90
C LEU A 100 -3.29 -10.67 30.67
N SER A 101 -3.66 -9.94 31.74
CA SER A 101 -4.59 -8.81 31.67
C SER A 101 -3.95 -7.59 31.00
N VAL A 102 -2.72 -7.22 31.38
CA VAL A 102 -2.01 -6.08 30.76
C VAL A 102 -1.80 -6.32 29.27
N THR A 103 -1.39 -7.53 28.88
CA THR A 103 -1.22 -7.92 27.48
C THR A 103 -2.54 -7.94 26.71
N ALA A 104 -3.62 -8.43 27.32
CA ALA A 104 -4.96 -8.38 26.73
C ALA A 104 -5.43 -6.94 26.49
N ILE A 105 -5.28 -6.04 27.48
CA ILE A 105 -5.67 -4.62 27.36
C ILE A 105 -4.91 -3.95 26.20
N LYS A 106 -3.61 -4.19 26.10
CA LYS A 106 -2.78 -3.71 24.98
C LYS A 106 -3.31 -4.18 23.63
N ASP A 107 -3.61 -5.47 23.50
CA ASP A 107 -4.10 -6.05 22.24
C ASP A 107 -5.51 -5.54 21.87
N VAL A 108 -6.38 -5.28 22.86
CA VAL A 108 -7.68 -4.61 22.66
C VAL A 108 -7.46 -3.21 22.09
N TRP A 109 -6.53 -2.44 22.67
CA TRP A 109 -6.27 -1.07 22.22
C TRP A 109 -5.72 -1.04 20.79
N GLU A 110 -4.80 -1.96 20.44
CA GLU A 110 -4.32 -2.11 19.06
C GLU A 110 -5.45 -2.42 18.07
N ASP A 111 -6.32 -3.38 18.43
CA ASP A 111 -7.41 -3.80 17.54
C ASP A 111 -8.51 -2.72 17.41
N TYR A 112 -8.77 -1.96 18.49
CA TYR A 112 -9.67 -0.81 18.45
C TYR A 112 -9.17 0.29 17.49
N ARG A 113 -7.86 0.56 17.47
CA ARG A 113 -7.26 1.50 16.52
C ARG A 113 -7.44 1.04 15.08
N ARG A 114 -7.28 -0.27 14.81
CA ARG A 114 -7.57 -0.85 13.48
C ARG A 114 -9.03 -0.73 13.13
N PHE A 115 -9.93 -1.00 14.07
CA PHE A 115 -11.37 -0.82 13.87
C PHE A 115 -11.73 0.61 13.48
N LYS A 116 -11.17 1.62 14.17
CA LYS A 116 -11.40 3.04 13.83
C LYS A 116 -10.91 3.34 12.41
N SER A 117 -9.72 2.86 12.04
CA SER A 117 -9.18 3.05 10.68
C SER A 117 -10.03 2.36 9.61
N ASP A 118 -10.46 1.12 9.85
CA ASP A 118 -11.35 0.39 8.95
C ASP A 118 -12.69 1.13 8.81
N HIS A 119 -13.24 1.67 9.89
CA HIS A 119 -14.51 2.40 9.87
C HIS A 119 -14.43 3.65 9.00
N LEU A 120 -13.32 4.41 9.10
CA LEU A 120 -13.07 5.58 8.27
C LEU A 120 -12.98 5.22 6.78
N ILE A 121 -12.15 4.23 6.42
CA ILE A 121 -11.98 3.81 5.01
C ILE A 121 -13.30 3.27 4.42
N ASN A 122 -14.04 2.50 5.20
CA ASN A 122 -15.34 1.96 4.78
C ASN A 122 -16.42 3.05 4.64
N GLY A 123 -16.24 4.20 5.29
CA GLY A 123 -17.12 5.36 5.26
C GLY A 123 -16.79 6.40 4.19
N LEU A 124 -15.68 6.24 3.45
CA LEU A 124 -15.37 7.10 2.31
C LEU A 124 -16.44 6.98 1.22
N PHE A 125 -16.64 8.02 0.44
CA PHE A 125 -17.65 8.08 -0.61
C PHE A 125 -17.01 7.99 -2.01
N CYS A 126 -17.79 7.49 -2.96
CA CYS A 126 -17.51 7.58 -4.39
C CYS A 126 -18.82 7.71 -5.17
N LEU A 127 -18.75 8.29 -6.37
CA LEU A 127 -19.90 8.42 -7.26
C LEU A 127 -20.21 7.06 -7.91
N TRP A 128 -21.36 6.48 -7.58
CA TRP A 128 -21.84 5.23 -8.18
C TRP A 128 -23.09 5.46 -9.04
N TRP A 129 -23.23 4.69 -10.11
CA TRP A 129 -24.37 4.79 -11.01
C TRP A 129 -25.60 4.08 -10.46
N VAL A 130 -26.73 4.80 -10.41
CA VAL A 130 -28.03 4.23 -10.05
C VAL A 130 -28.93 4.15 -11.27
N PHE A 131 -29.19 2.94 -11.73
CA PHE A 131 -30.02 2.67 -12.92
C PHE A 131 -31.46 3.19 -12.80
N THR A 132 -32.05 3.21 -11.60
CA THR A 132 -33.42 3.71 -11.41
C THR A 132 -33.53 5.22 -11.54
N GLN A 133 -32.48 5.95 -11.16
CA GLN A 133 -32.44 7.42 -11.20
C GLN A 133 -31.69 7.99 -12.40
N LYS A 134 -31.00 7.13 -13.16
CA LYS A 134 -30.15 7.49 -14.31
C LYS A 134 -29.12 8.56 -13.98
N ASN A 135 -28.57 8.50 -12.77
CA ASN A 135 -27.61 9.48 -12.29
C ASN A 135 -26.57 8.84 -11.38
N TYR A 136 -25.43 9.51 -11.24
CA TYR A 136 -24.43 9.20 -10.24
C TYR A 136 -24.83 9.83 -8.90
N ILE A 137 -24.79 9.04 -7.83
CA ILE A 137 -25.01 9.53 -6.47
C ILE A 137 -23.82 9.15 -5.58
N ASP A 138 -23.74 9.72 -4.39
CA ASP A 138 -22.70 9.35 -3.42
C ASP A 138 -23.03 8.02 -2.75
N GLN A 139 -22.04 7.13 -2.70
CA GLN A 139 -22.15 5.83 -2.04
C GLN A 139 -20.91 5.52 -1.21
N CYS A 140 -21.13 4.98 -0.02
CA CYS A 140 -20.02 4.55 0.83
C CYS A 140 -19.26 3.39 0.18
N TRP A 141 -17.93 3.42 0.27
CA TRP A 141 -17.03 2.40 -0.29
C TRP A 141 -17.42 0.99 0.13
N LYS A 142 -17.84 0.78 1.39
CA LYS A 142 -18.29 -0.53 1.90
C LYS A 142 -19.46 -1.14 1.13
N ASN A 143 -20.29 -0.31 0.50
CA ASN A 143 -21.51 -0.73 -0.18
C ASN A 143 -21.30 -1.00 -1.67
N VAL A 144 -20.16 -0.59 -2.24
CA VAL A 144 -19.77 -0.87 -3.63
C VAL A 144 -19.61 -2.38 -3.84
N ARG A 145 -20.12 -2.89 -4.95
CA ARG A 145 -20.08 -4.31 -5.32
C ARG A 145 -19.51 -4.51 -6.72
N VAL A 146 -19.12 -5.75 -7.00
CA VAL A 146 -18.73 -6.18 -8.34
C VAL A 146 -19.90 -5.98 -9.31
N GLY A 147 -19.64 -5.36 -10.46
CA GLY A 147 -20.66 -5.00 -11.45
C GLY A 147 -21.20 -3.56 -11.36
N ASP A 148 -20.88 -2.83 -10.29
CA ASP A 148 -21.26 -1.42 -10.16
C ASP A 148 -20.38 -0.52 -11.03
N PHE A 149 -20.98 0.53 -11.58
CA PHE A 149 -20.24 1.58 -12.30
C PHE A 149 -19.88 2.69 -11.33
N VAL A 150 -18.60 3.03 -11.31
CA VAL A 150 -18.06 4.09 -10.47
C VAL A 150 -17.45 5.15 -11.37
N ARG A 151 -17.82 6.41 -11.12
CA ARG A 151 -17.20 7.58 -11.72
C ARG A 151 -16.21 8.17 -10.72
N LEU A 152 -15.02 8.48 -11.19
CA LEU A 152 -13.99 9.11 -10.38
C LEU A 152 -13.44 10.36 -11.06
N SER A 153 -13.07 11.33 -10.24
CA SER A 153 -12.48 12.61 -10.68
C SER A 153 -10.96 12.57 -10.56
N CYS A 154 -10.30 13.58 -11.13
CA CYS A 154 -8.86 13.79 -10.93
C CYS A 154 -8.53 13.89 -9.43
N ASN A 155 -7.44 13.25 -9.00
CA ASN A 155 -6.95 13.16 -7.62
C ASN A 155 -7.81 12.34 -6.65
N GLU A 156 -8.84 11.64 -7.12
CA GLU A 156 -9.59 10.70 -6.30
C GLU A 156 -8.87 9.35 -6.19
N ILE A 157 -9.07 8.68 -5.05
CA ILE A 157 -8.53 7.35 -4.78
C ILE A 157 -9.51 6.30 -5.29
N ILE A 158 -9.00 5.30 -6.00
CA ILE A 158 -9.78 4.21 -6.58
C ILE A 158 -10.29 3.27 -5.45
N PRO A 159 -11.62 3.07 -5.32
CA PRO A 159 -12.23 2.35 -4.19
C PRO A 159 -12.14 0.82 -4.29
N ALA A 160 -11.99 0.27 -5.48
CA ALA A 160 -11.99 -1.16 -5.76
C ALA A 160 -11.30 -1.41 -7.11
N ASP A 161 -10.89 -2.65 -7.41
CA ASP A 161 -10.28 -2.92 -8.71
C ASP A 161 -11.35 -2.85 -9.79
N MET A 162 -11.18 -1.93 -10.75
CA MET A 162 -12.19 -1.62 -11.75
C MET A 162 -11.61 -1.63 -13.15
N LEU A 163 -12.40 -2.11 -14.11
CA LEU A 163 -12.06 -2.08 -15.52
C LEU A 163 -12.38 -0.70 -16.08
N LEU A 164 -11.41 -0.05 -16.74
CA LEU A 164 -11.55 1.28 -17.30
C LEU A 164 -12.41 1.25 -18.56
N LEU A 165 -13.61 1.84 -18.49
CA LEU A 165 -14.58 1.87 -19.59
C LEU A 165 -14.61 3.22 -20.32
N TYR A 166 -14.25 4.30 -19.64
CA TYR A 166 -14.18 5.63 -20.23
C TYR A 166 -13.17 6.51 -19.52
N SER A 167 -12.52 7.37 -20.30
CA SER A 167 -11.65 8.46 -19.83
C SER A 167 -12.04 9.75 -20.54
N SER A 168 -11.93 10.87 -19.85
CA SER A 168 -12.06 12.22 -20.44
C SER A 168 -10.96 12.56 -21.44
N ASP A 169 -9.87 11.80 -21.44
CA ASP A 169 -8.77 11.98 -22.40
C ASP A 169 -9.19 11.55 -23.82
N PRO A 170 -8.92 12.35 -24.88
CA PRO A 170 -9.30 12.03 -26.26
C PRO A 170 -8.74 10.71 -26.80
N HIS A 171 -7.62 10.22 -26.24
CA HIS A 171 -7.01 8.95 -26.63
C HIS A 171 -7.49 7.78 -25.77
N GLY A 172 -8.44 8.00 -24.86
CA GLY A 172 -8.95 6.95 -23.95
C GLY A 172 -7.89 6.51 -22.94
N VAL A 173 -6.97 7.39 -22.57
CA VAL A 173 -5.88 7.11 -21.63
C VAL A 173 -6.20 7.67 -20.24
N CYS A 174 -5.76 6.98 -19.19
CA CYS A 174 -5.79 7.45 -17.81
C CYS A 174 -4.43 7.23 -17.17
N TYR A 175 -4.03 8.12 -16.27
CA TYR A 175 -2.81 7.97 -15.50
C TYR A 175 -3.16 7.67 -14.05
N ILE A 176 -2.52 6.65 -13.48
CA ILE A 176 -2.66 6.33 -12.07
C ILE A 176 -1.32 6.43 -11.36
N GLU A 177 -1.34 7.00 -10.17
CA GLU A 177 -0.21 7.00 -9.24
C GLU A 177 -0.28 5.73 -8.37
N THR A 178 0.78 4.92 -8.40
CA THR A 178 0.85 3.64 -7.67
C THR A 178 1.66 3.69 -6.39
N ALA A 179 2.06 4.87 -5.92
CA ALA A 179 2.86 5.05 -4.71
C ALA A 179 2.32 4.30 -3.48
N ASN A 180 0.98 4.18 -3.36
CA ASN A 180 0.32 3.45 -2.28
C ASN A 180 0.45 1.91 -2.35
N LEU A 181 0.89 1.35 -3.47
CA LEU A 181 0.97 -0.09 -3.76
C LEU A 181 2.40 -0.60 -3.89
N ASP A 182 3.22 0.08 -4.70
CA ASP A 182 4.58 -0.33 -5.03
C ASP A 182 5.65 0.70 -4.64
N GLY A 183 5.25 1.85 -4.10
CA GLY A 183 6.16 2.96 -3.78
C GLY A 183 6.62 3.75 -5.01
N GLU A 184 6.24 3.33 -6.22
CA GLU A 184 6.63 4.06 -7.43
C GLU A 184 5.75 5.30 -7.59
N THR A 185 6.38 6.46 -7.68
CA THR A 185 5.72 7.75 -7.94
C THR A 185 5.51 8.04 -9.43
N ASN A 186 6.00 7.17 -10.30
CA ASN A 186 5.78 7.29 -11.73
C ASN A 186 4.30 7.04 -12.04
N LEU A 187 3.74 7.90 -12.87
CA LEU A 187 2.40 7.72 -13.38
C LEU A 187 2.37 6.51 -14.31
N LYS A 188 1.53 5.52 -13.98
CA LYS A 188 1.29 4.37 -14.84
C LYS A 188 0.13 4.67 -15.77
N GLN A 189 0.40 4.57 -17.06
CA GLN A 189 -0.61 4.73 -18.09
C GLN A 189 -1.55 3.52 -18.11
N ARG A 190 -2.85 3.80 -18.20
CA ARG A 190 -3.94 2.83 -18.34
C ARG A 190 -4.79 3.23 -19.53
N GLN A 191 -5.41 2.26 -20.19
CA GLN A 191 -6.16 2.48 -21.42
C GLN A 191 -7.56 1.89 -21.32
N VAL A 192 -8.52 2.65 -21.82
CA VAL A 192 -9.91 2.21 -21.99
C VAL A 192 -9.94 0.94 -22.82
N VAL A 193 -10.88 0.04 -22.51
CA VAL A 193 -11.05 -1.19 -23.29
C VAL A 193 -11.41 -0.85 -24.75
N SER A 194 -10.83 -1.59 -25.69
CA SER A 194 -11.13 -1.44 -27.12
C SER A 194 -12.61 -1.66 -27.42
N ASP A 195 -13.08 -1.09 -28.53
CA ASP A 195 -14.46 -1.20 -29.03
C ASP A 195 -15.55 -0.56 -28.15
N LEU A 196 -15.17 0.37 -27.27
CA LEU A 196 -16.12 1.22 -26.53
C LEU A 196 -16.32 2.58 -27.20
N PRO A 197 -17.54 3.16 -27.12
CA PRO A 197 -17.82 4.47 -27.70
C PRO A 197 -17.06 5.60 -26.97
N LEU A 198 -16.74 6.67 -27.70
CA LEU A 198 -16.12 7.88 -27.16
C LEU A 198 -16.92 8.51 -26.01
N GLN A 199 -18.24 8.33 -26.01
CA GLN A 199 -19.11 8.74 -24.91
C GLN A 199 -19.73 7.49 -24.28
N PHE A 200 -19.39 7.22 -23.02
CA PHE A 200 -19.86 6.04 -22.32
C PHE A 200 -21.06 6.38 -21.42
N ILE A 201 -22.17 5.68 -21.64
CA ILE A 201 -23.36 5.75 -20.79
C ILE A 201 -23.54 4.35 -20.18
N PRO A 202 -23.60 4.20 -18.85
CA PRO A 202 -23.72 2.88 -18.23
C PRO A 202 -24.93 2.05 -18.70
N GLU A 203 -26.01 2.69 -19.13
CA GLU A 203 -27.21 2.02 -19.67
C GLU A 203 -26.96 1.25 -20.96
N SER A 204 -25.99 1.67 -21.79
CA SER A 204 -25.68 0.96 -23.05
C SER A 204 -24.77 -0.26 -22.84
N PHE A 205 -24.31 -0.49 -21.61
CA PHE A 205 -23.40 -1.59 -21.31
C PHE A 205 -24.17 -2.90 -21.10
N HIS A 206 -24.23 -3.70 -22.16
CA HIS A 206 -24.83 -5.05 -22.15
C HIS A 206 -23.79 -6.18 -22.24
N SER A 207 -22.50 -5.86 -22.14
CA SER A 207 -21.41 -6.82 -22.28
C SER A 207 -21.20 -7.65 -21.01
N ARG A 208 -20.72 -8.88 -21.19
CA ARG A 208 -20.30 -9.80 -20.12
C ARG A 208 -18.78 -9.87 -20.06
N ILE A 209 -18.21 -9.69 -18.87
CA ILE A 209 -16.76 -9.75 -18.66
C ILE A 209 -16.43 -11.10 -18.02
N GLU A 210 -15.57 -11.89 -18.66
CA GLU A 210 -14.96 -13.07 -18.04
C GLU A 210 -13.48 -12.81 -17.80
N CYS A 211 -13.01 -12.95 -16.56
CA CYS A 211 -11.60 -12.80 -16.22
C CYS A 211 -11.10 -13.93 -15.32
N GLU A 212 -9.79 -13.94 -15.09
CA GLU A 212 -9.18 -14.85 -14.13
C GLU A 212 -9.67 -14.57 -12.71
N ASN A 213 -9.54 -15.58 -11.83
CA ASN A 213 -9.86 -15.40 -10.42
C ASN A 213 -8.88 -14.40 -9.77
N PRO A 214 -9.31 -13.70 -8.70
CA PRO A 214 -8.46 -12.80 -7.94
C PRO A 214 -7.09 -13.41 -7.63
N ASN A 215 -6.03 -12.68 -7.96
CA ASN A 215 -4.64 -13.08 -7.71
C ASN A 215 -3.80 -11.89 -7.19
N ASN A 216 -2.70 -12.18 -6.50
CA ASN A 216 -1.83 -11.17 -5.89
C ASN A 216 -0.79 -10.57 -6.85
N ASP A 217 -0.74 -10.97 -8.12
CA ASP A 217 0.21 -10.41 -9.08
C ASP A 217 -0.33 -9.09 -9.65
N LEU A 218 0.28 -7.96 -9.28
CA LEU A 218 -0.13 -6.63 -9.73
C LEU A 218 -0.04 -6.47 -11.26
N SER A 219 0.90 -7.17 -11.91
CA SER A 219 1.17 -7.04 -13.35
C SER A 219 0.25 -7.89 -14.22
N ARG A 220 -0.34 -8.96 -13.66
CA ARG A 220 -1.07 -9.97 -14.41
C ARG A 220 -2.57 -9.80 -14.27
N PHE A 221 -3.25 -9.39 -15.34
CA PHE A 221 -4.69 -9.47 -15.44
C PHE A 221 -5.03 -9.98 -16.83
N ARG A 222 -5.80 -11.07 -16.89
CA ARG A 222 -6.24 -11.69 -18.15
C ARG A 222 -7.73 -11.95 -18.12
N GLY A 223 -8.40 -11.58 -19.20
CA GLY A 223 -9.82 -11.84 -19.41
C GLY A 223 -10.24 -11.46 -20.81
N TYR A 224 -11.55 -11.50 -21.04
CA TYR A 224 -12.17 -10.93 -22.22
C TYR A 224 -13.52 -10.31 -21.85
N MET A 225 -13.91 -9.30 -22.61
CA MET A 225 -15.26 -8.74 -22.61
C MET A 225 -15.98 -9.28 -23.84
N GLU A 226 -17.14 -9.89 -23.63
CA GLU A 226 -18.01 -10.44 -24.65
C GLU A 226 -19.20 -9.49 -24.83
N HIS A 227 -19.29 -8.89 -26.01
CA HIS A 227 -20.41 -8.04 -26.39
C HIS A 227 -21.65 -8.90 -26.70
N SER A 228 -22.83 -8.28 -26.74
CA SER A 228 -24.10 -8.95 -27.06
C SER A 228 -24.14 -9.57 -28.46
N ASN A 229 -23.32 -9.06 -29.38
CA ASN A 229 -23.13 -9.61 -30.74
C ASN A 229 -22.17 -10.82 -30.80
N GLY A 230 -21.64 -11.27 -29.66
CA GLY A 230 -20.69 -12.39 -29.57
C GLY A 230 -19.23 -12.03 -29.85
N VAL A 231 -18.91 -10.76 -30.16
CA VAL A 231 -17.54 -10.30 -30.34
C VAL A 231 -16.83 -10.28 -28.99
N ARG A 232 -15.59 -10.78 -28.96
CA ARG A 232 -14.76 -10.86 -27.75
C ARG A 232 -13.55 -9.96 -27.86
N VAL A 233 -13.40 -9.07 -26.88
CA VAL A 233 -12.28 -8.14 -26.75
C VAL A 233 -11.38 -8.60 -25.61
N GLY A 234 -10.08 -8.75 -25.87
CA GLY A 234 -9.10 -9.16 -24.85
C GLY A 234 -8.90 -8.08 -23.78
N LEU A 235 -8.80 -8.50 -22.52
CA LEU A 235 -8.52 -7.63 -21.38
C LEU A 235 -7.12 -7.90 -20.83
N HIS A 236 -6.39 -6.82 -20.57
CA HIS A 236 -5.02 -6.84 -20.03
C HIS A 236 -4.90 -5.95 -18.80
N SER A 237 -3.78 -6.04 -18.08
CA SER A 237 -3.53 -5.22 -16.89
C SER A 237 -3.57 -3.72 -17.18
N ASN A 238 -3.25 -3.29 -18.40
CA ASN A 238 -3.38 -1.89 -18.81
C ASN A 238 -4.82 -1.36 -18.77
N ASN A 239 -5.83 -2.24 -18.81
CA ASN A 239 -7.24 -1.85 -18.71
C ASN A 239 -7.76 -1.82 -17.26
N LEU A 240 -7.00 -2.33 -16.30
CA LEU A 240 -7.42 -2.44 -14.90
C LEU A 240 -6.87 -1.29 -14.06
N LEU A 241 -7.76 -0.57 -13.39
CA LEU A 241 -7.45 0.38 -12.33
C LEU A 241 -7.44 -0.37 -10.99
N LEU A 242 -6.38 -0.19 -10.21
CA LEU A 242 -6.18 -0.91 -8.96
C LEU A 242 -6.67 -0.08 -7.77
N ARG A 243 -7.23 -0.76 -6.76
CA ARG A 243 -7.61 -0.14 -5.50
C ARG A 243 -6.42 0.59 -4.86
N SER A 244 -6.71 1.73 -4.21
CA SER A 244 -5.74 2.58 -3.52
C SER A 244 -4.77 3.34 -4.42
N CYS A 245 -4.85 3.19 -5.74
CA CYS A 245 -4.22 4.12 -6.68
C CYS A 245 -4.97 5.46 -6.73
N THR A 246 -4.26 6.53 -7.03
CA THR A 246 -4.84 7.86 -7.23
C THR A 246 -4.90 8.18 -8.71
N ILE A 247 -6.02 8.70 -9.20
CA ILE A 247 -6.16 9.13 -10.60
C ILE A 247 -5.45 10.47 -10.78
N ARG A 248 -4.68 10.60 -11.87
CA ARG A 248 -3.92 11.82 -12.21
C ARG A 248 -4.12 12.16 -13.68
N ASN A 249 -3.99 13.44 -14.01
CA ASN A 249 -3.99 13.96 -15.39
C ASN A 249 -5.24 13.61 -16.23
N THR A 250 -6.35 13.19 -15.60
CA THR A 250 -7.63 12.95 -16.25
C THR A 250 -8.76 13.47 -15.39
N GLU A 251 -9.62 14.31 -15.96
CA GLU A 251 -10.71 14.98 -15.24
C GLU A 251 -11.78 13.99 -14.77
N THR A 252 -12.14 13.02 -15.60
CA THR A 252 -13.17 12.03 -15.28
C THR A 252 -12.82 10.69 -15.88
N VAL A 253 -12.98 9.64 -15.08
CA VAL A 253 -12.95 8.24 -15.54
C VAL A 253 -14.19 7.50 -15.08
N ILE A 254 -14.64 6.53 -15.87
CA ILE A 254 -15.73 5.62 -15.49
C ILE A 254 -15.20 4.20 -15.60
N GLY A 255 -15.42 3.41 -14.56
CA GLY A 255 -15.05 2.00 -14.55
C GLY A 255 -16.13 1.11 -13.95
N ILE A 256 -16.11 -0.16 -14.33
CA ILE A 256 -16.94 -1.20 -13.73
C ILE A 256 -16.12 -2.01 -12.73
N VAL A 257 -16.64 -2.23 -11.52
CA VAL A 257 -15.92 -2.94 -10.46
C VAL A 257 -15.81 -4.42 -10.79
N VAL A 258 -14.58 -4.93 -10.82
CA VAL A 258 -14.26 -6.33 -11.14
C VAL A 258 -13.95 -7.14 -9.88
N TYR A 259 -13.17 -6.57 -8.96
CA TYR A 259 -12.86 -7.18 -7.66
C TYR A 259 -13.13 -6.19 -6.53
N ALA A 260 -13.70 -6.68 -5.43
CA ALA A 260 -14.11 -5.86 -4.30
C ALA A 260 -13.53 -6.38 -2.96
N GLY A 261 -13.23 -5.46 -2.05
CA GLY A 261 -12.81 -5.76 -0.68
C GLY A 261 -11.52 -6.58 -0.63
N HIS A 262 -11.55 -7.73 0.05
CA HIS A 262 -10.40 -8.62 0.18
C HIS A 262 -10.00 -9.36 -1.11
N GLU A 263 -10.81 -9.26 -2.16
CA GLU A 263 -10.49 -9.84 -3.48
C GLU A 263 -9.75 -8.84 -4.39
N THR A 264 -9.58 -7.59 -3.95
CA THR A 264 -8.72 -6.64 -4.66
C THR A 264 -7.25 -7.03 -4.54
N LYS A 265 -6.47 -6.75 -5.59
CA LYS A 265 -5.05 -7.08 -5.62
C LYS A 265 -4.25 -6.40 -4.52
N ALA A 266 -4.63 -5.16 -4.19
CA ALA A 266 -4.07 -4.42 -3.07
C ALA A 266 -4.21 -5.19 -1.74
N MET A 267 -5.40 -5.72 -1.48
CA MET A 267 -5.68 -6.44 -0.23
C MET A 267 -5.13 -7.87 -0.22
N MET A 268 -4.97 -8.52 -1.38
CA MET A 268 -4.30 -9.82 -1.47
C MET A 268 -2.78 -9.72 -1.32
N ASN A 269 -2.16 -8.60 -1.71
CA ASN A 269 -0.76 -8.32 -1.43
C ASN A 269 -0.52 -7.87 0.02
N ASN A 270 -1.56 -7.41 0.69
CA ASN A 270 -1.49 -7.16 2.12
C ASN A 270 -1.40 -8.50 2.87
N SER A 271 -0.18 -8.88 3.27
CA SER A 271 0.11 -10.13 4.00
C SER A 271 -0.49 -10.20 5.43
N GLY A 272 -1.44 -9.32 5.74
CA GLY A 272 -2.00 -9.15 7.07
C GLY A 272 -0.99 -8.60 8.08
N PRO A 273 -1.45 -8.36 9.32
CA PRO A 273 -0.58 -7.89 10.39
C PRO A 273 0.40 -9.00 10.80
N ARG A 274 1.62 -8.97 10.28
CA ARG A 274 2.71 -9.84 10.75
C ARG A 274 3.07 -9.49 12.19
N TYR A 275 3.15 -10.50 13.07
CA TYR A 275 3.64 -10.31 14.44
C TYR A 275 5.14 -10.01 14.39
N LYS A 276 5.51 -8.75 14.64
CA LYS A 276 6.91 -8.33 14.75
C LYS A 276 7.41 -8.64 16.16
N ARG A 277 8.49 -9.42 16.25
CA ARG A 277 9.20 -9.75 17.50
C ARG A 277 10.49 -8.95 17.57
N SER A 278 10.75 -8.33 18.71
CA SER A 278 11.97 -7.56 18.88
C SER A 278 13.19 -8.46 19.06
N LYS A 279 14.38 -7.91 18.81
CA LYS A 279 15.63 -8.64 19.04
C LYS A 279 15.83 -8.93 20.53
N LEU A 280 15.47 -7.97 21.38
CA LEU A 280 15.50 -8.11 22.83
C LEU A 280 14.58 -9.26 23.31
N GLU A 281 13.37 -9.36 22.77
CA GLU A 281 12.43 -10.46 23.11
C GLU A 281 13.04 -11.84 22.76
N LYS A 282 13.73 -11.97 21.64
CA LYS A 282 14.41 -13.22 21.26
C LYS A 282 15.57 -13.56 22.20
N HIS A 283 16.35 -12.57 22.60
CA HIS A 283 17.46 -12.75 23.53
C HIS A 283 16.95 -13.17 24.92
N LEU A 284 15.94 -12.48 25.44
CA LEU A 284 15.29 -12.82 26.71
C LEU A 284 14.76 -14.26 26.73
N ASN A 285 14.13 -14.71 25.65
CA ASN A 285 13.67 -16.10 25.55
C ASN A 285 14.83 -17.11 25.60
N THR A 286 16.01 -16.74 25.09
CA THR A 286 17.21 -17.57 25.13
C THR A 286 17.79 -17.62 26.55
N ASP A 287 17.85 -16.47 27.24
CA ASP A 287 18.33 -16.40 28.62
C ASP A 287 17.43 -17.20 29.57
N ILE A 288 16.11 -17.14 29.34
CA ILE A 288 15.14 -17.90 30.13
C ILE A 288 15.29 -19.40 29.92
N LEU A 289 15.62 -19.85 28.71
CA LEU A 289 15.94 -21.26 28.50
C LEU A 289 17.12 -21.69 29.37
N TRP A 290 18.17 -20.88 29.48
CA TRP A 290 19.29 -21.13 30.38
C TRP A 290 18.88 -21.11 31.86
N CYS A 291 18.00 -20.19 32.27
CA CYS A 291 17.44 -20.18 33.63
C CYS A 291 16.64 -21.46 33.93
N VAL A 292 15.84 -21.95 32.98
CA VAL A 292 15.10 -23.23 33.14
C VAL A 292 16.07 -24.40 33.29
N VAL A 293 17.15 -24.44 32.49
CA VAL A 293 18.17 -25.49 32.62
C VAL A 293 18.83 -25.45 33.99
N LEU A 294 19.22 -24.26 34.46
CA LEU A 294 19.82 -24.08 35.79
C LEU A 294 18.84 -24.47 36.92
N LEU A 295 17.57 -24.08 36.80
CA LEU A 295 16.51 -24.46 37.71
C LEU A 295 16.40 -25.99 37.83
N VAL A 296 16.32 -26.70 36.70
CA VAL A 296 16.20 -28.16 36.68
C VAL A 296 17.41 -28.82 37.35
N ILE A 297 18.62 -28.33 37.10
CA ILE A 297 19.84 -28.85 37.76
C ILE A 297 19.75 -28.68 39.28
N MET A 298 19.39 -27.47 39.76
CA MET A 298 19.24 -27.22 41.20
C MET A 298 18.17 -28.13 41.81
N CYS A 299 17.00 -28.25 41.18
CA CYS A 299 15.91 -29.10 41.67
C CYS A 299 16.32 -30.57 41.73
N LEU A 300 17.04 -31.07 40.72
CA LEU A 300 17.55 -32.46 40.71
C LEU A 300 18.56 -32.68 41.84
N THR A 301 19.50 -31.75 42.06
CA THR A 301 20.47 -31.88 43.15
C THR A 301 19.79 -31.87 44.52
N SER A 302 18.77 -31.03 44.72
CA SER A 302 17.97 -31.00 45.95
C SER A 302 17.16 -32.28 46.15
N ALA A 303 16.52 -32.80 45.09
CA ALA A 303 15.73 -34.03 45.14
C ALA A 303 16.59 -35.27 45.49
N VAL A 304 17.74 -35.41 44.82
CA VAL A 304 18.70 -36.49 45.10
C VAL A 304 19.30 -36.32 46.50
N GLY A 305 19.69 -35.10 46.87
CA GLY A 305 20.21 -34.80 48.21
C GLY A 305 19.21 -35.17 49.31
N HIS A 306 17.94 -34.80 49.15
CA HIS A 306 16.88 -35.14 50.08
C HIS A 306 16.61 -36.64 50.15
N GLY A 307 16.53 -37.33 49.00
CA GLY A 307 16.33 -38.78 48.95
C GLY A 307 17.46 -39.55 49.63
N LEU A 308 18.72 -39.15 49.38
CA LEU A 308 19.90 -39.75 50.03
C LEU A 308 19.93 -39.44 51.54
N TRP A 309 19.59 -38.22 51.94
CA TRP A 309 19.50 -37.82 53.33
C TRP A 309 18.48 -38.67 54.09
N LEU A 310 17.27 -38.79 53.54
CA LEU A 310 16.18 -39.57 54.14
C LEU A 310 16.52 -41.08 54.19
N SER A 311 17.26 -41.60 53.22
CA SER A 311 17.71 -43.01 53.23
C SER A 311 18.74 -43.34 54.30
N LYS A 312 19.45 -42.32 54.83
CA LYS A 312 20.50 -42.46 55.85
C LYS A 312 20.06 -42.03 57.25
N LEU A 313 18.81 -41.59 57.40
CA LEU A 313 18.28 -41.10 58.66
C LEU A 313 17.84 -42.29 59.53
N GLU A 314 18.62 -42.59 60.58
CA GLU A 314 18.26 -43.59 61.59
C GLU A 314 17.49 -42.92 62.74
N ASP A 315 16.31 -43.48 63.09
CA ASP A 315 15.45 -43.12 64.24
C ASP A 315 15.24 -41.62 64.51
N PRO A 316 14.48 -40.91 63.66
CA PRO A 316 14.20 -39.49 63.86
C PRO A 316 13.25 -39.24 65.05
N ILE A 317 13.77 -38.54 66.08
CA ILE A 317 13.10 -38.26 67.36
C ILE A 317 11.78 -37.45 67.21
N PHE A 318 11.58 -36.74 66.10
CA PHE A 318 10.44 -35.82 65.88
C PHE A 318 9.70 -36.01 64.54
N GLN A 319 9.86 -37.15 63.85
CA GLN A 319 9.20 -37.35 62.57
C GLN A 319 7.77 -37.86 62.76
N VAL A 320 6.79 -37.14 62.22
CA VAL A 320 5.39 -37.58 62.18
C VAL A 320 5.29 -38.72 61.17
N ASP A 321 4.67 -39.84 61.58
CA ASP A 321 4.54 -41.08 60.81
C ASP A 321 3.88 -40.85 59.43
N GLY A 322 4.71 -40.61 58.42
CA GLY A 322 4.32 -40.62 57.02
C GLY A 322 5.20 -41.62 56.28
N GLU A 323 4.64 -42.79 55.94
CA GLU A 323 5.29 -43.88 55.17
C GLU A 323 5.58 -43.46 53.71
N THR A 324 6.29 -42.35 53.51
CA THR A 324 6.71 -41.92 52.17
C THR A 324 8.07 -42.53 51.85
N SER A 325 8.13 -43.33 50.79
CA SER A 325 9.41 -43.91 50.34
C SER A 325 10.42 -42.78 50.03
N PRO A 326 11.73 -42.98 50.27
CA PRO A 326 12.73 -41.94 50.01
C PRO A 326 12.74 -41.42 48.58
N ALA A 327 12.40 -42.29 47.61
CA ALA A 327 12.26 -41.92 46.21
C ALA A 327 11.03 -41.01 45.96
N LEU A 328 9.89 -41.34 46.56
CA LEU A 328 8.66 -40.54 46.46
C LEU A 328 8.81 -39.18 47.16
N ALA A 329 9.46 -39.15 48.33
CA ALA A 329 9.77 -37.92 49.04
C ALA A 329 10.72 -37.00 48.24
N GLY A 330 11.76 -37.58 47.63
CA GLY A 330 12.64 -36.86 46.69
C GLY A 330 11.90 -36.33 45.46
N PHE A 331 10.93 -37.09 44.93
CA PHE A 331 10.07 -36.65 43.83
C PHE A 331 9.16 -35.47 44.22
N TYR A 332 8.58 -35.45 45.42
CA TYR A 332 7.82 -34.29 45.89
C TYR A 332 8.70 -33.07 46.10
N ILE A 333 9.87 -33.25 46.75
CA ILE A 333 10.87 -32.18 46.94
C ILE A 333 11.32 -31.58 45.61
N PHE A 334 11.49 -32.38 44.55
CA PHE A 334 11.81 -31.87 43.22
C PHE A 334 10.80 -30.80 42.78
N TRP A 335 9.50 -31.12 42.83
CA TRP A 335 8.43 -30.21 42.41
C TRP A 335 8.22 -29.04 43.38
N THR A 336 8.35 -29.26 44.69
CA THR A 336 8.29 -28.19 45.68
C THR A 336 9.43 -27.19 45.47
N ILE A 337 10.65 -27.66 45.19
CA ILE A 337 11.80 -26.79 44.91
C ILE A 337 11.66 -26.06 43.57
N VAL A 338 11.03 -26.67 42.55
CA VAL A 338 10.66 -25.95 41.31
C VAL A 338 9.78 -24.73 41.62
N ILE A 339 8.81 -24.88 42.52
CA ILE A 339 7.95 -23.77 42.95
C ILE A 339 8.73 -22.74 43.77
N VAL A 340 9.52 -23.17 44.76
CA VAL A 340 10.28 -22.26 45.64
C VAL A 340 11.29 -21.43 44.84
N LEU A 341 11.98 -22.04 43.89
CA LEU A 341 12.98 -21.41 43.04
C LEU A 341 12.39 -20.71 41.81
N GLN A 342 11.06 -20.57 41.70
CA GLN A 342 10.41 -19.87 40.58
C GLN A 342 10.87 -18.42 40.41
N VAL A 343 11.40 -17.80 41.47
CA VAL A 343 11.95 -16.44 41.48
C VAL A 343 13.13 -16.28 40.51
N LEU A 344 13.79 -17.37 40.11
CA LEU A 344 14.88 -17.36 39.12
C LEU A 344 14.42 -16.79 37.76
N ILE A 345 13.16 -16.99 37.39
CA ILE A 345 12.55 -16.43 36.18
C ILE A 345 11.54 -15.37 36.64
N PRO A 346 11.96 -14.10 36.79
CA PRO A 346 11.12 -13.08 37.39
C PRO A 346 9.92 -12.73 36.49
N ILE A 347 8.70 -13.00 36.96
CA ILE A 347 7.45 -12.57 36.31
C ILE A 347 7.43 -11.05 36.11
N SER A 348 7.98 -10.30 37.08
CA SER A 348 8.08 -8.85 37.04
C SER A 348 8.87 -8.33 35.84
N LEU A 349 9.91 -9.04 35.38
CA LEU A 349 10.71 -8.63 34.21
C LEU A 349 9.82 -8.46 32.97
N TYR A 350 8.90 -9.40 32.74
CA TYR A 350 7.99 -9.36 31.60
C TYR A 350 7.01 -8.20 31.67
N VAL A 351 6.39 -8.00 32.83
CA VAL A 351 5.45 -6.90 33.04
C VAL A 351 6.16 -5.56 32.91
N SER A 352 7.32 -5.41 33.54
CA SER A 352 8.12 -4.17 33.48
C SER A 352 8.51 -3.83 32.06
N ILE A 353 8.95 -4.80 31.24
CA ILE A 353 9.29 -4.55 29.84
C ILE A 353 8.07 -4.07 29.04
N GLU A 354 6.90 -4.70 29.21
CA GLU A 354 5.68 -4.27 28.52
C GLU A 354 5.25 -2.86 28.95
N ILE A 355 5.31 -2.53 30.24
CA ILE A 355 5.01 -1.18 30.75
C ILE A 355 6.01 -0.15 30.20
N VAL A 356 7.30 -0.46 30.20
CA VAL A 356 8.35 0.42 29.65
C VAL A 356 8.11 0.69 28.17
N LYS A 357 7.75 -0.33 27.37
CA LYS A 357 7.40 -0.17 25.96
C LYS A 357 6.19 0.77 25.78
N LEU A 358 5.13 0.58 26.57
CA LEU A 358 3.96 1.46 26.52
C LEU A 358 4.32 2.91 26.90
N GLY A 359 5.17 3.09 27.91
CA GLY A 359 5.71 4.40 28.28
C GLY A 359 6.50 5.06 27.15
N GLN A 360 7.42 4.32 26.51
CA GLN A 360 8.18 4.80 25.36
C GLN A 360 7.26 5.25 24.21
N ILE A 361 6.22 4.47 23.91
CA ILE A 361 5.25 4.79 22.87
C ILE A 361 4.45 6.06 23.21
N TYR A 362 4.06 6.21 24.48
CA TYR A 362 3.37 7.41 24.95
C TYR A 362 4.24 8.66 24.76
N PHE A 363 5.53 8.59 25.09
CA PHE A 363 6.45 9.70 24.90
C PHE A 363 6.65 10.02 23.41
N ILE A 364 6.87 9.02 22.56
CA ILE A 364 7.03 9.22 21.11
C ILE A 364 5.76 9.88 20.53
N HIS A 365 4.57 9.43 20.94
CA HIS A 365 3.31 9.95 20.39
C HIS A 365 3.01 11.40 20.79
N ASN A 366 3.46 11.82 21.98
CA ASN A 366 3.24 13.17 22.50
C ASN A 366 4.44 14.10 22.25
N ASP A 367 5.42 13.67 21.48
CA ASP A 367 6.58 14.48 21.16
C ASP A 367 6.21 15.57 20.14
N LEU A 368 6.28 16.83 20.58
CA LEU A 368 6.01 17.99 19.73
C LEU A 368 7.10 18.20 18.67
N SER A 369 8.31 17.67 18.87
CA SER A 369 9.37 17.77 17.86
C SER A 369 9.11 16.88 16.63
N LEU A 370 8.25 15.87 16.78
CA LEU A 370 7.83 14.95 15.71
C LEU A 370 6.44 15.29 15.15
N TYR A 371 5.92 16.48 15.46
CA TYR A 371 4.65 16.98 14.94
C TYR A 371 4.86 17.69 13.60
N ASN A 372 4.02 17.38 12.62
CA ASN A 372 4.01 18.04 11.32
C ASN A 372 2.90 19.10 11.30
N GLU A 373 3.31 20.37 11.24
CA GLU A 373 2.43 21.55 11.22
C GLU A 373 1.64 21.67 9.91
N GLU A 374 2.24 21.37 8.76
CA GLU A 374 1.59 21.51 7.45
C GLU A 374 0.39 20.56 7.29
N LEU A 375 0.51 19.35 7.85
CA LEU A 375 -0.52 18.31 7.77
C LEU A 375 -1.39 18.23 9.03
N ASP A 376 -1.16 19.09 10.02
CA ASP A 376 -1.73 19.00 11.38
C ASP A 376 -1.75 17.56 11.91
N SER A 377 -0.58 16.90 11.88
CA SER A 377 -0.50 15.47 12.17
C SER A 377 0.64 15.10 13.11
N ARG A 378 0.33 14.23 14.09
CA ARG A 378 1.29 13.66 15.05
C ARG A 378 1.83 12.33 14.55
N ILE A 379 3.03 11.97 15.00
CA ILE A 379 3.61 10.65 14.75
C ILE A 379 2.71 9.54 15.30
N GLN A 380 2.46 8.51 14.48
CA GLN A 380 1.61 7.39 14.84
C GLN A 380 2.42 6.10 14.99
N CYS A 381 2.61 5.64 16.22
CA CYS A 381 3.17 4.31 16.49
C CYS A 381 2.14 3.23 16.17
N ARG A 382 2.38 2.42 15.13
CA ARG A 382 1.48 1.33 14.69
C ARG A 382 1.79 -0.03 15.32
N ALA A 383 3.05 -0.28 15.67
CA ALA A 383 3.49 -1.52 16.31
C ALA A 383 4.03 -1.20 17.71
N LEU A 384 3.49 -1.85 18.73
CA LEU A 384 3.80 -1.55 20.13
C LEU A 384 4.87 -2.49 20.75
N ASN A 385 5.49 -3.34 19.93
CA ASN A 385 6.39 -4.40 20.41
C ASN A 385 7.88 -4.15 20.12
N ILE A 386 8.20 -3.16 19.28
CA ILE A 386 9.52 -3.01 18.63
C ILE A 386 10.13 -1.61 18.84
N THR A 387 9.73 -0.89 19.88
CA THR A 387 10.24 0.46 20.12
C THR A 387 11.74 0.47 20.43
N GLU A 388 12.22 -0.56 21.12
CA GLU A 388 13.63 -0.72 21.45
C GLU A 388 14.52 -1.03 20.23
N ASP A 389 13.95 -1.62 19.19
CA ASP A 389 14.70 -1.97 17.97
C ASP A 389 15.08 -0.70 17.17
N LEU A 390 14.37 0.42 17.36
CA LEU A 390 14.66 1.70 16.70
C LEU A 390 16.09 2.19 17.00
N GLY A 391 16.61 1.91 18.20
CA GLY A 391 17.99 2.26 18.59
C GLY A 391 19.05 1.29 18.07
N GLN A 392 18.66 0.20 17.39
CA GLN A 392 19.56 -0.86 16.94
C GLN A 392 19.61 -0.98 15.40
N ILE A 393 19.01 -0.03 14.68
CA ILE A 393 18.97 -0.03 13.22
C ILE A 393 20.38 0.21 12.67
N GLN A 394 20.88 -0.72 11.85
CA GLN A 394 22.18 -0.60 11.16
C GLN A 394 22.04 -0.17 9.70
N TYR A 395 20.94 -0.56 9.07
CA TYR A 395 20.68 -0.30 7.65
C TYR A 395 19.35 0.43 7.52
N LEU A 396 19.40 1.64 6.97
CA LEU A 396 18.22 2.40 6.59
C LEU A 396 17.99 2.23 5.08
N PHE A 397 16.95 1.50 4.72
CA PHE A 397 16.47 1.46 3.35
C PHE A 397 15.48 2.62 3.17
N SER A 398 15.91 3.66 2.47
CA SER A 398 15.05 4.79 2.13
C SER A 398 14.60 4.65 0.68
N ASP A 399 13.32 4.90 0.45
CA ASP A 399 12.86 5.20 -0.90
C ASP A 399 13.37 6.59 -1.31
N LYS A 400 13.55 6.83 -2.60
CA LYS A 400 13.94 8.14 -3.11
C LYS A 400 12.72 9.05 -3.11
N THR A 401 11.65 8.63 -3.79
CA THR A 401 10.56 9.53 -4.12
C THR A 401 9.47 9.46 -3.07
N GLY A 402 8.96 10.61 -2.63
CA GLY A 402 7.99 10.69 -1.53
C GLY A 402 8.60 10.49 -0.13
N THR A 403 9.90 10.19 -0.03
CA THR A 403 10.65 10.13 1.24
C THR A 403 11.82 11.12 1.26
N LEU A 404 12.78 11.01 0.34
CA LEU A 404 13.92 11.95 0.26
C LEU A 404 13.59 13.20 -0.55
N THR A 405 12.75 13.06 -1.57
CA THR A 405 12.34 14.16 -2.43
C THR A 405 10.83 14.30 -2.45
N GLU A 406 10.34 15.53 -2.26
CA GLU A 406 8.97 15.89 -2.62
C GLU A 406 8.76 15.71 -4.13
N ASN A 407 7.54 15.38 -4.55
CA ASN A 407 7.15 15.32 -5.97
C ASN A 407 7.00 16.73 -6.58
N LYS A 408 8.00 17.60 -6.37
CA LYS A 408 8.03 19.00 -6.82
C LYS A 408 9.41 19.33 -7.38
N MET A 409 9.47 19.55 -8.69
CA MET A 409 10.70 19.97 -9.37
C MET A 409 10.70 21.50 -9.52
N VAL A 410 11.71 22.16 -8.97
CA VAL A 410 11.87 23.63 -9.04
C VAL A 410 13.14 23.96 -9.81
N PHE A 411 13.04 24.82 -10.81
CA PHE A 411 14.19 25.32 -11.56
C PHE A 411 15.02 26.24 -10.66
N ARG A 412 16.35 26.03 -10.60
CA ARG A 412 17.23 26.75 -9.66
C ARG A 412 18.20 27.71 -10.29
N ARG A 413 18.89 27.33 -11.36
CA ARG A 413 19.93 28.15 -11.98
C ARG A 413 20.05 27.74 -13.44
N CYS A 414 20.41 28.67 -14.31
CA CYS A 414 21.02 28.32 -15.59
C CYS A 414 22.28 29.14 -15.82
N SER A 415 23.24 28.57 -16.54
CA SER A 415 24.39 29.30 -17.04
C SER A 415 24.24 29.53 -18.53
N ILE A 416 24.40 30.78 -18.95
CA ILE A 416 24.25 31.19 -20.34
C ILE A 416 25.46 32.07 -20.68
N TYR A 417 26.24 31.64 -21.67
CA TYR A 417 27.55 32.23 -22.01
C TYR A 417 28.54 32.35 -20.85
N GLY A 418 28.52 31.38 -19.92
CA GLY A 418 29.38 31.41 -18.74
C GLY A 418 28.94 32.42 -17.67
N VAL A 419 27.86 33.17 -17.91
CA VAL A 419 27.20 33.99 -16.91
C VAL A 419 26.16 33.12 -16.20
N GLU A 420 26.23 33.07 -14.87
CA GLU A 420 25.30 32.30 -14.06
C GLU A 420 24.08 33.16 -13.69
N TYR A 421 22.89 32.63 -13.95
CA TYR A 421 21.61 33.25 -13.59
C TYR A 421 20.96 32.43 -12.47
N PRO A 422 21.08 32.87 -11.22
CA PRO A 422 20.44 32.21 -10.10
C PRO A 422 18.94 32.53 -10.05
N HIS A 423 18.13 31.54 -9.69
CA HIS A 423 16.76 31.72 -9.21
C HIS A 423 16.85 32.01 -7.71
N GLU A 424 16.64 33.27 -7.30
CA GLU A 424 16.54 33.62 -5.88
C GLU A 424 15.18 33.18 -5.34
N GLU A 425 15.16 32.47 -4.21
CA GLU A 425 13.93 31.88 -3.62
C GLU A 425 12.89 32.91 -3.16
N ASN A 426 13.25 34.19 -3.04
CA ASN A 426 12.38 35.27 -2.58
C ASN A 426 12.32 36.49 -3.51
N ALA A 427 12.98 36.43 -4.68
CA ALA A 427 12.71 37.40 -5.72
C ALA A 427 11.55 36.87 -6.56
N ASN A 428 10.59 37.71 -6.91
CA ASN A 428 9.50 37.41 -7.86
C ASN A 428 10.02 37.12 -9.30
N ARG A 429 11.18 36.49 -9.45
CA ARG A 429 11.76 36.12 -10.73
C ARG A 429 11.48 34.65 -10.99
N LEU A 430 10.36 34.41 -11.64
CA LEU A 430 9.97 33.11 -12.19
C LEU A 430 11.06 32.61 -13.15
N THR A 431 11.10 31.31 -13.43
CA THR A 431 11.89 30.71 -14.52
C THR A 431 11.76 31.50 -15.84
N GLU A 432 10.59 32.12 -16.05
CA GLU A 432 10.26 33.01 -17.16
C GLU A 432 11.16 34.25 -17.24
N ASP A 433 11.48 34.89 -16.10
CA ASP A 433 12.33 36.08 -16.07
C ASP A 433 13.78 35.74 -16.41
N VAL A 434 14.26 34.60 -15.91
CA VAL A 434 15.61 34.12 -16.21
C VAL A 434 15.75 33.78 -17.70
N ILE A 435 14.74 33.12 -18.29
CA ILE A 435 14.69 32.83 -19.73
C ILE A 435 14.53 34.11 -20.56
N ALA A 436 13.76 35.08 -20.10
CA ALA A 436 13.59 36.36 -20.78
C ALA A 436 14.91 37.16 -20.78
N ILE A 437 15.62 37.21 -19.65
CA ILE A 437 16.93 37.88 -19.54
C ILE A 437 17.96 37.18 -20.42
N ALA A 438 17.99 35.85 -20.41
CA ALA A 438 18.81 35.02 -21.27
C ALA A 438 18.62 35.32 -22.76
N LEU A 439 17.36 35.33 -23.21
CA LEU A 439 16.99 35.64 -24.59
C LEU A 439 17.33 37.08 -24.94
N HIS A 440 17.08 38.02 -24.03
CA HIS A 440 17.40 39.43 -24.21
C HIS A 440 18.91 39.66 -24.36
N MET A 441 19.73 39.04 -23.51
CA MET A 441 21.19 39.15 -23.63
C MET A 441 21.72 38.47 -24.90
N THR A 442 21.13 37.34 -25.29
CA THR A 442 21.49 36.67 -26.55
C THR A 442 21.12 37.52 -27.76
N SER A 443 19.95 38.16 -27.75
CA SER A 443 19.51 39.09 -28.80
C SER A 443 20.43 40.30 -28.90
N SER A 444 20.79 40.91 -27.76
CA SER A 444 21.70 42.06 -27.72
C SER A 444 23.10 41.72 -28.26
N HIS A 445 23.60 40.51 -27.98
CA HIS A 445 24.87 40.04 -28.56
C HIS A 445 24.79 39.79 -30.08
N LEU A 446 23.67 39.26 -30.57
CA LEU A 446 23.43 39.09 -32.00
C LEU A 446 23.30 40.44 -32.72
N GLU A 447 22.65 41.43 -32.09
CA GLU A 447 22.52 42.81 -32.61
C GLU A 447 23.87 43.51 -32.73
N GLN A 448 24.84 43.17 -31.89
CA GLN A 448 26.23 43.66 -31.97
C GLN A 448 27.08 42.92 -33.03
N GLY A 449 26.49 41.99 -33.80
CA GLY A 449 27.18 41.23 -34.85
C GLY A 449 28.04 40.07 -34.33
N HIS A 450 27.90 39.67 -33.06
CA HIS A 450 28.64 38.55 -32.48
C HIS A 450 27.87 37.23 -32.68
N ASN A 451 28.61 36.14 -32.93
CA ASN A 451 28.03 34.80 -33.01
C ASN A 451 27.70 34.27 -31.61
N ALA A 452 26.45 33.90 -31.39
CA ALA A 452 25.93 33.43 -30.12
C ALA A 452 25.46 31.95 -30.27
N ARG A 453 25.99 31.02 -29.46
CA ARG A 453 25.52 29.63 -29.36
C ARG A 453 24.92 29.37 -27.98
N LEU A 454 23.62 29.07 -27.94
CA LEU A 454 22.87 28.77 -26.73
C LEU A 454 22.64 27.26 -26.63
N LEU A 455 23.16 26.61 -25.59
CA LEU A 455 22.95 25.17 -25.33
C LEU A 455 21.94 25.01 -24.18
N PHE A 456 20.75 24.51 -24.50
CA PHE A 456 19.78 24.11 -23.48
C PHE A 456 19.98 22.63 -23.14
N VAL A 457 20.17 22.34 -21.86
CA VAL A 457 20.21 20.95 -21.35
C VAL A 457 18.84 20.64 -20.78
N ASP A 458 18.19 19.64 -21.38
CA ASP A 458 16.81 19.23 -21.13
C ASP A 458 16.74 18.18 -20.00
N PHE A 459 15.80 18.37 -19.07
CA PHE A 459 15.34 17.29 -18.18
C PHE A 459 13.99 16.80 -18.72
N SER A 460 14.09 15.98 -19.76
CA SER A 460 12.96 15.43 -20.51
C SER A 460 12.15 14.48 -19.62
N CYS A 461 10.99 14.92 -19.14
CA CYS A 461 9.89 14.04 -18.73
C CYS A 461 8.51 14.73 -18.60
N ALA A 462 8.40 16.05 -18.78
CA ALA A 462 7.14 16.78 -18.54
C ALA A 462 6.32 17.13 -19.81
N ILE A 463 6.78 16.80 -21.02
CA ILE A 463 6.38 17.54 -22.25
C ILE A 463 5.49 16.73 -23.22
N ASN A 464 5.04 15.53 -22.86
CA ASN A 464 4.18 14.70 -23.74
C ASN A 464 2.72 15.21 -23.88
N THR A 465 2.41 16.46 -23.51
CA THR A 465 1.04 16.99 -23.37
C THR A 465 0.72 18.27 -24.17
N ILE A 466 1.61 18.73 -25.07
CA ILE A 466 1.33 19.90 -25.92
C ILE A 466 0.30 19.53 -27.00
N LEU A 467 -0.91 20.11 -26.93
CA LEU A 467 -1.93 20.01 -27.98
C LEU A 467 -1.71 21.08 -29.07
N PRO A 468 -1.28 20.72 -30.31
CA PRO A 468 -0.87 21.69 -31.32
C PRO A 468 -1.98 22.67 -31.71
N ALA A 469 -3.23 22.19 -31.82
CA ALA A 469 -4.38 23.03 -32.16
C ALA A 469 -4.65 24.13 -31.11
N ARG A 470 -4.47 23.82 -29.83
CA ARG A 470 -4.71 24.76 -28.72
C ARG A 470 -3.62 25.82 -28.64
N LEU A 471 -2.38 25.43 -28.95
CA LEU A 471 -1.25 26.33 -29.08
C LEU A 471 -1.44 27.32 -30.23
N THR A 472 -1.84 26.86 -31.42
CA THR A 472 -2.02 27.74 -32.59
C THR A 472 -3.04 28.85 -32.32
N VAL A 473 -4.16 28.53 -31.65
CA VAL A 473 -5.18 29.52 -31.27
C VAL A 473 -4.62 30.55 -30.28
N LYS A 474 -3.93 30.10 -29.23
CA LYS A 474 -3.30 31.00 -28.25
C LYS A 474 -2.25 31.92 -28.88
N LEU A 475 -1.44 31.41 -29.80
CA LEU A 475 -0.41 32.20 -30.49
C LEU A 475 -1.03 33.30 -31.36
N LEU A 476 -2.14 32.99 -32.06
CA LEU A 476 -2.89 33.98 -32.83
C LEU A 476 -3.53 35.05 -31.93
N ASP A 477 -4.06 34.67 -30.76
CA ASP A 477 -4.62 35.61 -29.78
C ASP A 477 -3.57 36.55 -29.17
N ILE A 478 -2.30 36.14 -29.16
CA ILE A 478 -1.15 36.96 -28.73
C ILE A 478 -0.70 37.93 -29.85
N GLY A 479 -1.23 37.80 -31.07
CA GLY A 479 -0.95 38.68 -32.20
C GLY A 479 0.22 38.24 -33.08
N LEU A 480 0.65 36.97 -33.01
CA LEU A 480 1.61 36.42 -33.97
C LEU A 480 0.98 36.27 -35.36
N LEU A 481 1.79 36.55 -36.39
CA LEU A 481 1.41 36.39 -37.80
C LEU A 481 1.03 34.92 -38.11
N LEU A 482 0.17 34.70 -39.10
CA LEU A 482 -0.32 33.36 -39.48
C LEU A 482 0.82 32.42 -39.91
N THR A 483 1.88 32.95 -40.52
CA THR A 483 2.98 32.17 -41.12
C THR A 483 3.86 31.45 -40.08
N PRO A 484 4.37 32.13 -39.03
CA PRO A 484 5.05 31.46 -37.91
C PRO A 484 4.17 30.42 -37.20
N CYS A 485 2.87 30.72 -37.04
CA CYS A 485 1.91 29.80 -36.42
C CYS A 485 1.72 28.51 -37.24
N CYS A 486 1.65 28.61 -38.57
CA CYS A 486 1.64 27.45 -39.46
C CYS A 486 2.95 26.66 -39.38
N TRP A 487 4.10 27.35 -39.29
CA TRP A 487 5.41 26.69 -39.20
C TRP A 487 5.59 25.93 -37.88
N ILE A 488 5.16 26.51 -36.75
CA ILE A 488 5.17 25.84 -35.44
C ILE A 488 4.20 24.65 -35.43
N ARG A 489 3.04 24.79 -36.07
CA ARG A 489 2.11 23.68 -36.24
C ARG A 489 2.75 22.55 -37.04
N ASP A 490 3.33 22.83 -38.21
CA ASP A 490 4.01 21.84 -39.05
C ASP A 490 5.23 21.23 -38.35
N PHE A 491 5.91 21.99 -37.49
CA PHE A 491 6.99 21.47 -36.63
C PHE A 491 6.49 20.47 -35.58
N LEU A 492 5.24 20.61 -35.11
CA LEU A 492 4.63 19.71 -34.13
C LEU A 492 3.81 18.59 -34.77
N SER A 493 3.40 18.73 -36.04
CA SER A 493 2.60 17.76 -36.78
C SER A 493 3.33 17.26 -38.03
N HIS A 494 3.65 15.95 -38.05
CA HIS A 494 4.31 15.22 -39.15
C HIS A 494 5.85 15.35 -39.23
N CYS A 495 6.54 15.10 -38.13
CA CYS A 495 8.01 15.04 -38.10
C CYS A 495 8.55 13.76 -38.76
N VAL A 496 9.33 13.90 -39.82
CA VAL A 496 10.06 12.77 -40.45
C VAL A 496 11.47 12.68 -39.86
N GLN A 497 11.74 11.60 -39.11
CA GLN A 497 13.03 11.35 -38.47
C GLN A 497 13.89 10.37 -39.27
N ARG A 498 15.21 10.58 -39.28
CA ARG A 498 16.21 9.62 -39.76
C ARG A 498 17.38 9.57 -38.78
N VAL A 499 17.89 8.38 -38.52
CA VAL A 499 19.04 8.16 -37.64
C VAL A 499 20.29 7.94 -38.50
N ARG A 500 21.39 8.64 -38.20
CA ARG A 500 22.69 8.40 -38.85
C ARG A 500 23.61 7.69 -37.86
N VAL A 501 24.07 6.49 -38.21
CA VAL A 501 25.11 5.78 -37.49
C VAL A 501 26.35 5.72 -38.38
N VAL A 502 27.40 6.43 -37.97
CA VAL A 502 28.63 6.63 -38.76
C VAL A 502 28.30 7.18 -40.16
N ALA A 503 28.43 6.38 -41.22
CA ALA A 503 28.19 6.78 -42.61
C ALA A 503 26.81 6.35 -43.16
N HIS A 504 26.02 5.60 -42.39
CA HIS A 504 24.74 5.07 -42.86
C HIS A 504 23.55 5.81 -42.24
N LEU A 505 22.61 6.19 -43.10
CA LEU A 505 21.35 6.83 -42.72
C LEU A 505 20.21 5.80 -42.76
N SER A 506 19.37 5.79 -41.72
CA SER A 506 18.16 4.96 -41.69
C SER A 506 17.09 5.49 -42.63
N THR A 507 16.12 4.63 -42.96
CA THR A 507 14.90 5.02 -43.67
C THR A 507 14.10 6.06 -42.86
N PRO A 508 13.45 7.02 -43.54
CA PRO A 508 12.61 8.02 -42.88
C PRO A 508 11.42 7.39 -42.17
N LEU A 509 11.22 7.74 -40.90
CA LEU A 509 10.04 7.39 -40.12
C LEU A 509 9.26 8.68 -39.81
N SER A 510 8.00 8.76 -40.25
CA SER A 510 7.11 9.88 -39.91
C SER A 510 6.41 9.61 -38.58
N ASN A 511 6.73 10.39 -37.54
CA ASN A 511 6.07 10.30 -36.25
C ASN A 511 4.92 11.33 -36.17
N THR A 512 3.74 10.91 -35.72
CA THR A 512 2.50 11.72 -35.78
C THR A 512 2.09 12.34 -34.46
N THR A 513 2.72 12.01 -33.34
CA THR A 513 2.21 12.36 -32.00
C THR A 513 3.22 12.94 -31.02
N ASP A 514 4.47 13.17 -31.40
CA ASP A 514 5.50 13.58 -30.44
C ASP A 514 6.21 14.83 -30.91
N SER A 515 6.27 15.85 -30.04
CA SER A 515 7.28 16.90 -30.18
C SER A 515 8.65 16.20 -30.17
N PRO A 516 9.55 16.46 -31.12
CA PRO A 516 10.84 15.78 -31.16
C PRO A 516 11.55 15.95 -29.81
N GLN A 517 11.79 14.82 -29.13
CA GLN A 517 12.52 14.80 -27.86
C GLN A 517 13.87 15.50 -28.05
N GLY A 518 14.19 16.44 -27.17
CA GLY A 518 15.40 17.27 -27.27
C GLY A 518 15.29 18.50 -28.18
N CYS A 519 14.12 18.85 -28.71
CA CYS A 519 13.95 20.14 -29.38
C CYS A 519 13.83 21.30 -28.40
N VAL A 520 14.68 22.31 -28.59
CA VAL A 520 14.76 23.56 -27.82
C VAL A 520 13.44 24.36 -27.84
N LEU A 521 12.61 24.18 -28.86
CA LEU A 521 11.34 24.90 -29.00
C LEU A 521 10.23 24.34 -28.07
N SER A 522 10.30 23.06 -27.70
CA SER A 522 9.21 22.37 -26.98
C SER A 522 8.89 22.94 -25.59
N PRO A 523 9.86 23.31 -24.73
CA PRO A 523 9.56 23.91 -23.42
C PRO A 523 8.88 25.28 -23.53
N VAL A 524 9.29 26.10 -24.50
CA VAL A 524 8.69 27.43 -24.75
C VAL A 524 7.23 27.28 -25.17
N LEU A 525 6.96 26.34 -26.08
CA LEU A 525 5.61 26.06 -26.54
C LEU A 525 4.73 25.45 -25.44
N PHE A 526 5.28 24.60 -24.56
CA PHE A 526 4.58 24.07 -23.40
C PHE A 526 4.14 25.18 -22.42
N THR A 527 5.04 26.09 -22.06
CA THR A 527 4.72 27.22 -21.16
C THR A 527 3.65 28.12 -21.77
N LEU A 528 3.73 28.41 -23.08
CA LEU A 528 2.70 29.15 -23.82
C LEU A 528 1.34 28.42 -23.83
N THR A 529 1.33 27.09 -23.91
CA THR A 529 0.09 26.31 -23.82
C THR A 529 -0.52 26.29 -22.43
N MET A 530 0.27 26.24 -21.37
CA MET A 530 -0.22 26.07 -20.00
C MET A 530 -0.59 27.38 -19.31
N PHE A 531 0.12 28.47 -19.60
CA PHE A 531 -0.04 29.73 -18.89
C PHE A 531 -0.52 30.86 -19.82
N PRO A 532 -1.38 31.79 -19.33
CA PRO A 532 -1.74 33.00 -20.06
C PRO A 532 -0.63 34.06 -19.94
N LEU A 533 -0.09 34.53 -21.06
CA LEU A 533 0.90 35.62 -21.07
C LEU A 533 0.24 36.99 -20.79
N PRO A 534 0.93 37.91 -20.10
CA PRO A 534 0.50 39.30 -19.99
C PRO A 534 0.52 39.99 -21.37
N ARG A 535 -0.57 40.67 -21.73
CA ARG A 535 -0.72 41.39 -23.01
C ARG A 535 0.21 42.61 -23.08
N TYR A 536 1.46 42.43 -23.48
CA TYR A 536 2.32 43.55 -23.90
C TYR A 536 2.46 43.55 -25.42
N ARG A 537 1.85 44.55 -26.07
CA ARG A 537 2.05 44.83 -27.51
C ARG A 537 3.45 45.44 -27.69
N CYS A 538 4.39 44.68 -28.22
CA CYS A 538 5.63 45.24 -28.75
C CYS A 538 5.48 45.50 -30.25
N SER A 539 5.56 46.79 -30.62
CA SER A 539 5.46 47.30 -31.97
C SER A 539 6.86 47.52 -32.56
N CYS A 540 7.51 46.48 -33.07
CA CYS A 540 8.71 46.63 -33.89
C CYS A 540 8.74 45.60 -35.03
N HIS A 541 8.52 46.09 -36.25
CA HIS A 541 8.77 45.39 -37.50
C HIS A 541 10.28 45.37 -37.79
N CYS A 542 10.94 44.22 -37.70
CA CYS A 542 12.19 43.95 -38.43
C CYS A 542 12.36 42.43 -38.60
N TRP A 543 12.08 41.94 -39.82
CA TRP A 543 12.41 40.59 -40.24
C TRP A 543 13.66 40.65 -41.12
N CYS A 544 14.76 40.02 -40.68
CA CYS A 544 15.88 39.72 -41.56
C CYS A 544 15.80 38.24 -42.02
N ARG A 545 15.78 38.10 -43.33
CA ARG A 545 15.73 36.88 -44.14
C ARG A 545 17.09 36.17 -44.04
N PHE A 546 17.12 34.90 -43.66
CA PHE A 546 18.32 34.05 -43.80
C PHE A 546 18.07 32.93 -44.82
N GLN A 547 19.01 32.79 -45.76
CA GLN A 547 19.16 31.66 -46.67
C GLN A 547 19.61 30.40 -45.93
#